data_AF-A0A7S0QKQ8-F1
#
_entry.id   AF-A0A7S0QKQ8-F1
#
_cell.length_a   1.000
_cell.length_b   1.000
_cell.length_c   1.000
_cell.angle_alpha   90.00
_cell.angle_beta   90.00
_cell.angle_gamma   90.00
#
_symmetry.space_group_name_H-M   'P 1'
#
loop_
_entity.id
_entity.type
_entity.pdbx_description
1 polymer ?
#
loop_
_entity_poly.entity_id
_entity_poly.type
_entity_poly.pdbx_seq_one_letter_code
_entity_poly.pdbx_strand_id
1 'polypeptide(L)'
;MGAMGLSERVESVQRVLAAVLHLGNVRFHDTVESGTPHAAVTRGGEASALEDAAHCLQCDVARLEAALVVKKEDKLLGRVPLNAHQAGNNRDALARTLYRQLFDWLRDAINSELAAAVPTADEGIGGAGRG
;
A
#
# COMPACT_ATOMS: atom_id res chain seq x y z
N MET A 1 -16.91 6.47 -24.76
CA MET A 1 -16.52 6.52 -23.33
C MET A 1 -15.12 5.91 -23.13
N GLY A 2 -14.09 6.32 -23.88
CA GLY A 2 -12.80 5.59 -23.92
C GLY A 2 -11.63 6.22 -23.16
N ALA A 3 -11.63 7.55 -22.98
CA ALA A 3 -10.50 8.25 -22.36
C ALA A 3 -10.65 8.45 -20.84
N MET A 4 -11.90 8.65 -20.36
CA MET A 4 -12.18 8.96 -18.95
C MET A 4 -11.82 7.81 -17.99
N GLY A 5 -12.02 6.56 -18.41
CA GLY A 5 -11.69 5.40 -17.58
C GLY A 5 -10.18 5.11 -17.48
N LEU A 6 -9.37 5.56 -18.45
CA LEU A 6 -7.92 5.39 -18.41
C LEU A 6 -7.26 6.46 -17.53
N SER A 7 -7.74 7.71 -17.58
CA SER A 7 -7.22 8.78 -16.73
C SER A 7 -7.40 8.49 -15.24
N GLU A 8 -8.58 7.99 -14.83
CA GLU A 8 -8.84 7.64 -13.42
C GLU A 8 -7.95 6.48 -12.93
N ARG A 9 -7.67 5.51 -13.80
CA ARG A 9 -6.74 4.41 -13.53
C ARG A 9 -5.31 4.92 -13.34
N VAL A 10 -4.84 5.78 -14.23
CA VAL A 10 -3.49 6.38 -14.14
C VAL A 10 -3.37 7.23 -12.88
N GLU A 11 -4.36 8.04 -12.55
CA GLU A 11 -4.39 8.85 -11.33
C GLU A 11 -4.32 7.96 -10.07
N SER A 12 -5.06 6.84 -10.06
CA SER A 12 -5.02 5.89 -8.96
C SER A 12 -3.63 5.27 -8.78
N VAL A 13 -2.95 4.91 -9.88
CA VAL A 13 -1.57 4.40 -9.85
C VAL A 13 -0.61 5.47 -9.33
N GLN A 14 -0.69 6.69 -9.87
CA GLN A 14 0.16 7.82 -9.47
C GLN A 14 0.01 8.13 -7.98
N ARG A 15 -1.22 8.09 -7.46
CA ARG A 15 -1.50 8.31 -6.05
C ARG A 15 -0.85 7.25 -5.15
N VAL A 16 -0.90 5.97 -5.52
CA VAL A 16 -0.23 4.91 -4.74
C VAL A 16 1.29 5.05 -4.81
N LEU A 17 1.85 5.41 -5.97
CA LEU A 17 3.29 5.67 -6.11
C LEU A 17 3.73 6.87 -5.27
N ALA A 18 2.95 7.95 -5.27
CA ALA A 18 3.19 9.11 -4.41
C ALA A 18 3.17 8.71 -2.93
N ALA A 19 2.17 7.92 -2.49
CA ALA A 19 2.13 7.40 -1.12
C ALA A 19 3.41 6.63 -0.74
N VAL A 20 3.89 5.75 -1.62
CA VAL A 20 5.13 4.98 -1.40
C VAL A 20 6.36 5.89 -1.29
N LEU A 21 6.43 6.93 -2.14
CA LEU A 21 7.52 7.90 -2.11
C LEU A 21 7.52 8.70 -0.80
N HIS A 22 6.37 9.25 -0.42
CA HIS A 22 6.21 10.01 0.82
C HIS A 22 6.51 9.14 2.04
N LEU A 23 6.04 7.88 2.06
CA LEU A 23 6.40 6.90 3.10
C LEU A 23 7.93 6.75 3.20
N GLY A 24 8.66 6.64 2.10
CA GLY A 24 10.13 6.52 2.11
C GLY A 24 10.86 7.68 2.80
N ASN A 25 10.25 8.86 2.80
CA ASN A 25 10.79 10.07 3.42
C ASN A 25 10.46 10.18 4.92
N VAL A 26 9.56 9.35 5.47
CA VAL A 26 9.24 9.35 6.91
C VAL A 26 10.45 8.90 7.71
N ARG A 27 10.90 9.73 8.66
CA ARG A 27 12.01 9.44 9.57
C ARG A 27 11.49 9.24 10.99
N PHE A 28 12.16 8.36 11.73
CA PHE A 28 11.86 8.07 13.12
C PHE A 28 13.07 8.36 14.00
N HIS A 29 12.82 8.73 15.24
CA HIS A 29 13.81 8.83 16.30
C HIS A 29 13.30 8.13 17.56
N ASP A 30 14.22 7.65 18.40
CA ASP A 30 13.87 7.08 19.69
C ASP A 30 13.58 8.22 20.68
N THR A 31 12.46 8.11 21.39
CA THR A 31 12.05 8.98 22.50
C THR A 31 11.70 8.13 23.72
N VAL A 32 11.60 8.78 24.88
CA VAL A 32 11.16 8.13 26.12
C VAL A 32 9.87 8.77 26.57
N GLU A 33 8.79 8.00 26.55
CA GLU A 33 7.48 8.42 27.06
C GLU A 33 7.11 7.52 28.25
N SER A 34 6.82 8.14 29.40
CA SER A 34 6.48 7.43 30.64
C SER A 34 7.47 6.34 31.06
N GLY A 35 8.76 6.56 30.81
CA GLY A 35 9.85 5.62 31.14
C GLY A 35 9.98 4.44 30.17
N THR A 36 9.20 4.40 29.09
CA THR A 36 9.31 3.38 28.04
C THR A 36 9.92 3.97 26.77
N PRO A 37 10.93 3.32 26.17
CA PRO A 37 11.45 3.75 24.87
C PRO A 37 10.40 3.52 23.78
N HIS A 38 10.16 4.53 22.96
CA HIS A 38 9.21 4.52 21.84
C HIS A 38 9.81 5.24 20.64
N ALA A 39 9.46 4.81 19.43
CA ALA A 39 9.70 5.55 18.20
C ALA A 39 8.71 6.71 18.08
N ALA A 40 9.23 7.91 17.83
CA ALA A 40 8.42 9.05 17.39
C ALA A 40 8.80 9.42 15.96
N VAL A 41 7.81 9.89 15.20
CA VAL A 41 8.07 10.47 13.88
C VAL A 41 8.82 11.77 14.09
N THR A 42 9.92 11.96 13.38
CA THR A 42 10.69 13.20 13.42
C THR A 42 9.86 14.32 12.80
N ARG A 43 9.40 15.25 13.64
CA ARG A 43 8.65 16.44 13.21
C ARG A 43 9.61 17.61 13.08
N GLY A 44 9.84 18.08 11.85
CA GLY A 44 10.77 19.19 11.55
C GLY A 44 11.46 19.00 10.21
N GLY A 45 10.97 19.70 9.19
CA GLY A 45 11.35 19.56 7.78
C GLY A 45 10.14 19.85 6.88
N GLU A 46 10.31 19.81 5.55
CA GLU A 46 9.25 19.95 4.54
C GLU A 46 7.98 19.21 4.96
N ALA A 47 6.81 19.81 4.68
CA ALA A 47 5.46 19.32 4.99
C ALA A 47 5.44 17.81 5.32
N SER A 48 5.07 17.49 6.55
CA SER A 48 5.08 16.15 7.15
C SER A 48 4.88 15.05 6.09
N ALA A 49 5.95 14.38 5.68
CA ALA A 49 5.87 13.30 4.69
C ALA A 49 4.87 12.20 5.11
N LEU A 50 4.58 12.12 6.40
CA LEU A 50 3.52 11.30 6.97
C LEU A 50 2.11 11.81 6.61
N GLU A 51 1.87 13.13 6.68
CA GLU A 51 0.62 13.77 6.25
C GLU A 51 0.39 13.59 4.75
N ASP A 52 1.43 13.79 3.93
CA ASP A 52 1.33 13.57 2.48
C ASP A 52 1.03 12.09 2.17
N ALA A 53 1.73 11.16 2.82
CA ALA A 53 1.47 9.73 2.68
C ALA A 53 0.03 9.38 3.10
N ALA A 54 -0.46 9.92 4.21
CA ALA A 54 -1.82 9.70 4.69
C ALA A 54 -2.86 10.29 3.72
N HIS A 55 -2.59 11.46 3.14
CA HIS A 55 -3.42 12.08 2.13
C HIS A 55 -3.50 11.21 0.87
N CYS A 56 -2.37 10.73 0.34
CA CYS A 56 -2.37 9.83 -0.80
C CYS A 56 -3.09 8.50 -0.50
N LEU A 57 -2.96 7.97 0.71
CA LEU A 57 -3.65 6.74 1.15
C LEU A 57 -5.12 6.96 1.57
N GLN A 58 -5.59 8.21 1.60
CA GLN A 58 -6.93 8.59 2.05
C GLN A 58 -7.23 8.04 3.46
N CYS A 59 -6.27 8.13 4.37
CA CYS A 59 -6.39 7.65 5.73
C CYS A 59 -6.05 8.75 6.75
N ASP A 60 -6.42 8.50 8.00
CA ASP A 60 -6.11 9.42 9.10
C ASP A 60 -4.62 9.36 9.45
N VAL A 61 -4.00 10.54 9.64
CA VAL A 61 -2.57 10.69 9.92
C VAL A 61 -2.19 9.98 11.22
N ALA A 62 -3.00 10.13 12.28
CA ALA A 62 -2.72 9.52 13.57
C ALA A 62 -2.86 7.98 13.50
N ARG A 63 -3.80 7.48 12.69
CA ARG A 63 -3.90 6.03 12.41
C ARG A 63 -2.68 5.50 11.67
N LEU A 64 -2.17 6.24 10.68
CA LEU A 64 -0.96 5.85 9.96
C LEU A 64 0.27 5.89 10.87
N GLU A 65 0.41 6.93 11.68
CA GLU A 65 1.48 7.06 12.68
C GLU A 65 1.48 5.87 13.64
N ALA A 66 0.31 5.56 14.23
CA ALA A 66 0.16 4.45 15.16
C ALA A 66 0.49 3.09 14.50
N ALA A 67 0.12 2.89 13.23
CA ALA A 67 0.44 1.67 12.51
C ALA A 67 1.95 1.50 12.25
N LEU A 68 2.70 2.60 12.17
CA LEU A 68 4.14 2.58 11.96
C LEU A 68 4.93 2.38 13.26
N VAL A 69 4.49 2.99 14.38
CA VAL A 69 5.24 3.00 15.65
C VAL A 69 4.76 1.97 16.67
N VAL A 70 3.59 1.35 16.48
CA VAL A 70 3.03 0.36 17.41
C VAL A 70 3.03 -1.03 16.79
N LYS A 71 3.57 -2.03 17.51
CA LYS A 71 3.38 -3.43 17.16
C LYS A 71 1.97 -3.85 17.57
N LYS A 72 1.22 -4.42 16.62
CA LYS A 72 -0.15 -4.93 16.80
C LYS A 72 -0.26 -5.76 18.09
N GLU A 73 -1.34 -5.52 18.83
CA GLU A 73 -1.62 -6.03 20.18
C GLU A 73 -1.11 -7.45 20.44
N ASP A 74 -0.22 -7.57 21.41
CA ASP A 74 0.03 -8.84 22.06
C ASP A 74 -1.14 -9.12 23.01
N LYS A 75 -1.75 -10.31 22.92
CA LYS A 75 -2.92 -10.69 23.73
C LYS A 75 -2.65 -10.65 25.24
N LEU A 76 -1.39 -10.63 25.66
CA LEU A 76 -0.97 -10.61 27.06
C LEU A 76 -0.43 -9.25 27.54
N LEU A 77 0.11 -8.43 26.64
CA LEU A 77 0.87 -7.20 26.98
C LEU A 77 0.30 -5.91 26.39
N GLY A 78 -0.73 -5.99 25.52
CA GLY A 78 -1.32 -4.82 24.88
C GLY A 78 -0.46 -4.26 23.74
N ARG A 79 -0.56 -2.95 23.47
CA ARG A 79 0.23 -2.25 22.44
C ARG A 79 1.71 -2.21 22.83
N VAL A 80 2.56 -2.87 22.05
CA VAL A 80 4.01 -2.86 22.30
C VAL A 80 4.66 -1.72 21.50
N PRO A 81 5.29 -0.75 22.17
CA PRO A 81 5.98 0.35 21.50
C PRO A 81 7.19 -0.18 20.72
N LEU A 82 7.41 0.34 19.51
CA LEU A 82 8.57 -0.01 18.69
C LEU A 82 9.71 0.99 18.91
N ASN A 83 10.95 0.57 18.69
CA ASN A 83 12.07 1.50 18.52
C ASN A 83 12.13 2.04 17.07
N ALA A 84 12.92 3.09 16.83
CA ALA A 84 13.01 3.78 15.55
C ALA A 84 13.39 2.85 14.39
N HIS A 85 14.28 1.89 14.63
CA HIS A 85 14.67 0.88 13.63
C HIS A 85 13.49 -0.04 13.27
N GLN A 86 12.75 -0.53 14.26
CA GLN A 86 11.57 -1.36 14.03
C GLN A 86 10.44 -0.59 13.33
N ALA A 87 10.22 0.68 13.69
CA ALA A 87 9.28 1.55 12.99
C ALA A 87 9.69 1.76 11.52
N GLY A 88 10.99 1.92 11.24
CA GLY A 88 11.55 1.93 9.89
C GLY A 88 11.25 0.65 9.10
N ASN A 89 11.43 -0.52 9.73
CA ASN A 89 11.08 -1.80 9.10
C ASN A 89 9.57 -1.92 8.82
N ASN A 90 8.71 -1.43 9.71
CA ASN A 90 7.26 -1.39 9.47
C ASN A 90 6.89 -0.49 8.29
N ARG A 91 7.49 0.70 8.19
CA ARG A 91 7.34 1.62 7.04
C ARG A 91 7.74 0.94 5.74
N ASP A 92 8.88 0.27 5.72
CA ASP A 92 9.39 -0.42 4.52
C ASP A 92 8.52 -1.62 4.14
N ALA A 93 8.01 -2.37 5.13
CA ALA A 93 7.08 -3.46 4.90
C ALA A 93 5.74 -2.95 4.33
N LEU A 94 5.23 -1.82 4.85
CA LEU A 94 4.03 -1.17 4.33
C LEU A 94 4.24 -0.71 2.88
N ALA A 95 5.34 -0.01 2.60
CA ALA A 95 5.67 0.45 1.25
C ALA A 95 5.77 -0.71 0.25
N ARG A 96 6.43 -1.82 0.62
CA ARG A 96 6.50 -3.03 -0.22
C ARG A 96 5.13 -3.67 -0.44
N THR A 97 4.27 -3.66 0.58
CA THR A 97 2.92 -4.21 0.48
C THR A 97 2.07 -3.39 -0.49
N LEU A 98 2.11 -2.05 -0.38
CA LEU A 98 1.41 -1.15 -1.28
C LEU A 98 1.86 -1.33 -2.73
N TYR A 99 3.18 -1.37 -2.96
CA TYR A 99 3.72 -1.60 -4.30
C TYR A 99 3.32 -2.96 -4.86
N ARG A 100 3.35 -4.02 -4.04
CA ARG A 100 2.91 -5.35 -4.46
C ARG A 100 1.45 -5.37 -4.88
N GLN A 101 0.56 -4.80 -4.07
CA GLN A 101 -0.87 -4.73 -4.39
C GLN A 101 -1.13 -3.91 -5.66
N LEU A 102 -0.41 -2.81 -5.85
CA LEU A 102 -0.47 -2.02 -7.08
C LEU A 102 -0.07 -2.85 -8.30
N PHE A 103 1.02 -3.61 -8.20
CA PHE A 103 1.51 -4.45 -9.28
C PHE A 103 0.56 -5.61 -9.59
N ASP A 104 0.03 -6.28 -8.56
CA ASP A 104 -0.98 -7.34 -8.73
C ASP A 104 -2.23 -6.80 -9.42
N TRP A 105 -2.72 -5.62 -9.00
CA TRP A 105 -3.83 -4.97 -9.68
C TRP A 105 -3.51 -4.62 -11.14
N LEU A 106 -2.31 -4.12 -11.43
CA LEU A 106 -1.89 -3.80 -12.79
C LEU A 106 -1.85 -5.06 -13.67
N ARG A 107 -1.30 -6.16 -13.14
CA ARG A 107 -1.28 -7.46 -13.81
C ARG A 107 -2.69 -7.91 -14.16
N ASP A 108 -3.59 -7.86 -13.18
CA ASP A 108 -4.97 -8.33 -13.36
C ASP A 108 -5.74 -7.44 -14.35
N ALA A 109 -5.49 -6.12 -14.32
CA ALA A 109 -6.04 -5.18 -15.30
C ALA A 109 -5.57 -5.51 -16.73
N ILE A 110 -4.26 -5.72 -16.94
CA ILE A 110 -3.71 -6.07 -18.26
C ILE A 110 -4.28 -7.40 -18.76
N ASN A 111 -4.31 -8.42 -17.88
CA ASN A 111 -4.82 -9.75 -18.24
C ASN A 111 -6.30 -9.71 -18.61
N SER A 112 -7.10 -8.86 -17.94
CA SER A 112 -8.52 -8.70 -18.24
C SER A 112 -8.76 -8.06 -19.60
N GLU A 113 -7.99 -7.03 -19.96
CA GLU A 113 -8.07 -6.38 -21.28
C GLU A 113 -7.66 -7.33 -22.40
N LEU A 114 -6.62 -8.16 -22.19
CA LEU A 114 -6.19 -9.15 -23.17
C LEU A 114 -7.24 -10.25 -23.38
N ALA A 115 -7.86 -10.74 -22.29
CA ALA A 115 -8.91 -11.75 -22.37
C ALA A 115 -10.16 -11.23 -23.10
N ALA A 116 -10.52 -9.95 -22.93
CA ALA A 116 -11.62 -9.32 -23.65
C ALA A 116 -11.33 -9.12 -25.16
N ALA A 117 -10.06 -8.94 -25.53
CA ALA A 117 -9.64 -8.74 -26.91
C ALA A 117 -9.57 -10.05 -27.72
N VAL A 118 -9.48 -11.21 -27.07
CA VAL A 118 -9.50 -12.52 -27.73
C VAL A 118 -10.95 -13.04 -27.75
N PRO A 119 -11.66 -12.99 -28.88
CA PRO A 119 -12.94 -13.67 -28.98
C PRO A 119 -12.67 -15.17 -28.82
N THR A 120 -13.20 -15.76 -27.74
CA THR A 120 -13.20 -17.21 -27.59
C THR A 120 -14.08 -17.76 -28.70
N ALA A 121 -13.44 -18.25 -29.76
CA ALA A 121 -14.07 -19.12 -30.73
C ALA A 121 -14.47 -20.39 -29.97
N ASP A 122 -15.69 -20.41 -29.45
CA ASP A 122 -16.41 -21.64 -29.14
C ASP A 122 -16.76 -22.31 -30.47
N GLU A 123 -15.75 -22.88 -31.12
CA GLU A 123 -15.96 -23.83 -32.20
C GLU A 123 -16.08 -25.22 -31.59
N GLY A 124 -17.31 -25.73 -31.62
CA GLY A 124 -17.62 -27.11 -31.34
C GLY A 124 -16.78 -28.04 -32.21
N ILE A 125 -15.94 -28.84 -31.55
CA ILE A 125 -15.37 -30.05 -32.13
C ILE A 125 -15.67 -31.21 -31.18
N GLY A 126 -16.95 -31.60 -31.18
CA GLY A 126 -17.44 -32.88 -30.68
C GLY A 126 -18.00 -33.66 -31.86
N GLY A 127 -17.10 -34.32 -32.60
CA GLY A 127 -17.39 -34.98 -33.86
C GLY A 127 -18.39 -36.12 -33.78
N ALA A 128 -19.14 -36.25 -34.88
CA ALA A 128 -19.88 -37.43 -35.27
C ALA A 128 -19.02 -38.71 -35.15
N GLY A 129 -19.60 -39.77 -34.56
CA GLY A 129 -18.91 -41.04 -34.41
C GLY A 129 -19.78 -42.20 -33.90
N ARG A 130 -20.60 -42.74 -34.81
CA ARG A 130 -20.96 -44.17 -34.96
C ARG A 130 -21.76 -44.89 -33.84
N GLY A 131 -22.89 -45.47 -34.24
CA GLY A 131 -23.63 -46.49 -33.50
C GLY A 131 -25.03 -46.65 -34.06
#